data_AF-A0A3D8JAG8-F1
#
_entry.id   AF-A0A3D8JAG8-F1
#
_cell.length_a   1.000
_cell.length_b   1.000
_cell.length_c   1.000
_cell.angle_alpha   90.00
_cell.angle_beta   90.00
_cell.angle_gamma   90.00
#
_symmetry.space_group_name_H-M   'P 1'
#
loop_
_entity.id
_entity.type
_entity.pdbx_description
1 polymer ?
#
loop_
_entity_poly.entity_id
_entity_poly.type
_entity_poly.pdbx_seq_one_letter_code
_entity_poly.pdbx_strand_id
1 'polypeptide(L)'
;MKIVSHASLPTKISHKIEQEIRKNPQEKTKTIQQDALKISQNILGGDVKEINQAIGGLQIASKTLQKLETQIQANLKNEEFASMRKEISNAFTNANLGKTNVFDTNYKNFSSHINIDFYALKKEGSNINNSQDAKHFTQSLKIQQNQIKQTISILQNKLNNSLTIGNRDYNQLNPSMLSTDALRNAHNIDNLSLERVSKLLA
;
A
#
# COMPACT_ATOMS: atom_id res chain seq x y z
N MET A 1 12.75 -13.39 66.08
CA MET A 1 11.71 -12.45 65.56
C MET A 1 12.12 -11.03 65.86
N LYS A 2 12.24 -10.20 64.82
CA LYS A 2 12.00 -8.74 64.83
C LYS A 2 11.95 -8.27 63.38
N ILE A 3 10.81 -7.72 62.97
CA ILE A 3 10.57 -7.02 61.70
C ILE A 3 10.61 -5.52 62.01
N VAL A 4 11.17 -4.73 61.08
CA VAL A 4 10.91 -3.32 60.67
C VAL A 4 12.24 -2.61 60.35
N SER A 5 12.40 -1.67 59.40
CA SER A 5 11.50 -0.93 58.50
C SER A 5 12.31 -0.51 57.26
N HIS A 6 11.62 -0.31 56.13
CA HIS A 6 12.16 0.29 54.91
C HIS A 6 12.68 1.72 55.15
N ALA A 7 13.89 2.00 54.64
CA ALA A 7 14.42 3.35 54.49
C ALA A 7 14.53 3.67 52.99
N SER A 8 13.78 4.69 52.60
CA SER A 8 13.72 5.32 51.29
C SER A 8 15.01 6.08 50.95
N LEU A 9 15.53 5.88 49.75
CA LEU A 9 16.56 6.75 49.16
C LEU A 9 15.92 7.72 48.14
N PRO A 10 16.38 8.98 48.09
CA PRO A 10 15.66 10.08 47.47
C PRO A 10 15.85 10.15 45.96
N THR A 11 14.74 10.22 45.24
CA THR A 11 14.68 10.57 43.82
C THR A 11 15.06 12.04 43.67
N LYS A 12 16.30 12.32 43.28
CA LYS A 12 16.70 13.65 42.78
C LYS A 12 16.15 13.82 41.37
N ILE A 13 14.84 14.05 41.27
CA ILE A 13 14.19 14.48 40.03
C ILE A 13 14.44 15.98 39.90
N SER A 14 15.17 16.32 38.85
CA SER A 14 15.51 17.68 38.42
C SER A 14 14.31 18.64 38.52
N HIS A 15 14.44 19.66 39.36
CA HIS A 15 13.52 20.81 39.49
C HIS A 15 13.55 21.70 38.24
N LYS A 16 13.18 21.16 37.08
CA LYS A 16 12.97 21.96 35.86
C LYS A 16 11.67 21.66 35.13
N ILE A 17 10.78 20.85 35.73
CA ILE A 17 9.46 20.51 35.15
C ILE A 17 8.29 21.07 35.97
N GLU A 18 8.51 21.51 37.22
CA GLU A 18 7.41 21.87 38.14
C GLU A 18 6.85 23.30 38.03
N GLN A 19 7.30 24.12 37.08
CA GLN A 19 6.80 25.50 36.96
C GLN A 19 5.98 25.84 35.70
N GLU A 20 5.58 24.86 34.89
CA GLU A 20 4.62 25.10 33.79
C GLU A 20 3.30 24.32 33.90
N ILE A 21 2.89 23.98 35.12
CA ILE A 21 1.58 23.36 35.39
C ILE A 21 0.70 24.30 36.20
N ARG A 22 0.50 25.53 35.68
CA ARG A 22 -0.61 26.41 36.07
C ARG A 22 -1.16 27.18 34.87
N LYS A 23 -1.46 26.46 33.79
CA LYS A 23 -2.37 26.95 32.74
C LYS A 23 -3.42 25.89 32.43
N ASN A 24 -4.63 26.38 32.20
CA ASN A 24 -5.91 25.69 32.25
C ASN A 24 -5.92 24.22 31.76
N PRO A 25 -6.57 23.30 32.50
CA PRO A 25 -6.74 21.89 32.09
C PRO A 25 -7.48 21.69 30.76
N GLN A 26 -8.14 22.72 30.23
CA GLN A 26 -8.92 22.65 28.98
C GLN A 26 -8.08 22.87 27.71
N GLU A 27 -6.89 23.48 27.79
CA GLU A 27 -6.07 23.71 26.59
C GLU A 27 -5.20 22.50 26.23
N LYS A 28 -4.68 21.76 27.22
CA LYS A 28 -3.86 20.55 26.95
C LYS A 28 -4.66 19.41 26.31
N THR A 29 -5.94 19.26 26.63
CA THR A 29 -6.80 18.24 26.00
C THR A 29 -7.05 18.52 24.52
N LYS A 30 -7.14 19.81 24.12
CA LYS A 30 -7.28 20.18 22.71
C LYS A 30 -6.01 19.90 21.91
N THR A 31 -4.83 20.18 22.45
CA THR A 31 -3.55 19.95 21.74
C THR A 31 -3.26 18.46 21.57
N ILE A 32 -3.49 17.64 22.61
CA ILE A 32 -3.28 16.18 22.54
C ILE A 32 -4.29 15.52 21.58
N GLN A 33 -5.55 15.97 21.56
CA GLN A 33 -6.53 15.48 20.59
C GLN A 33 -6.17 15.90 19.16
N GLN A 34 -5.72 17.14 18.93
CA GLN A 34 -5.29 17.60 17.61
C GLN A 34 -4.06 16.85 17.09
N ASP A 35 -3.09 16.54 17.95
CA ASP A 35 -1.91 15.77 17.56
C ASP A 35 -2.23 14.28 17.34
N ALA A 36 -3.11 13.69 18.15
CA ALA A 36 -3.62 12.34 17.90
C ALA A 36 -4.45 12.24 16.60
N LEU A 37 -5.22 13.28 16.27
CA LEU A 37 -5.96 13.40 15.01
C LEU A 37 -5.02 13.55 13.81
N LYS A 38 -3.92 14.30 13.93
CA LYS A 38 -2.89 14.41 12.88
C LYS A 38 -2.11 13.10 12.68
N ILE A 39 -1.73 12.42 13.77
CA ILE A 39 -1.01 11.14 13.72
C ILE A 39 -1.91 10.07 13.08
N SER A 40 -3.18 9.97 13.49
CA SER A 40 -4.14 9.02 12.90
C SER A 40 -4.47 9.33 11.43
N GLN A 41 -4.60 10.60 11.05
CA GLN A 41 -4.78 11.00 9.64
C GLN A 41 -3.55 10.66 8.78
N ASN A 42 -2.34 10.82 9.31
CA ASN A 42 -1.11 10.48 8.60
C ASN A 42 -0.96 8.96 8.39
N ILE A 43 -1.35 8.16 9.37
CA ILE A 43 -1.34 6.69 9.27
C ILE A 43 -2.41 6.21 8.27
N LEU A 44 -3.64 6.72 8.37
CA LEU A 44 -4.72 6.42 7.42
C LEU A 44 -4.37 6.83 5.98
N GLY A 45 -3.78 8.02 5.79
CA GLY A 45 -3.34 8.49 4.48
C GLY A 45 -2.19 7.66 3.89
N GLY A 46 -1.28 7.18 4.74
CA GLY A 46 -0.22 6.23 4.37
C GLY A 46 -0.80 4.91 3.87
N ASP A 47 -1.69 4.30 4.67
CA ASP A 47 -2.30 3.00 4.36
C ASP A 47 -3.13 3.06 3.06
N VAL A 48 -3.92 4.12 2.85
CA VAL A 48 -4.70 4.31 1.63
C VAL A 48 -3.79 4.44 0.40
N LYS A 49 -2.70 5.21 0.51
CA LYS A 49 -1.74 5.40 -0.58
C LYS A 49 -1.06 4.08 -0.94
N GLU A 50 -0.60 3.33 0.05
CA GLU A 50 0.07 2.04 -0.16
C GLU A 50 -0.87 1.01 -0.77
N ILE A 51 -2.12 0.92 -0.30
CA ILE A 51 -3.13 0.02 -0.86
C ILE A 51 -3.44 0.39 -2.32
N ASN A 52 -3.62 1.68 -2.63
CA ASN A 52 -3.88 2.12 -4.01
C ASN A 52 -2.69 1.84 -4.94
N GLN A 53 -1.46 2.05 -4.47
CA GLN A 53 -0.26 1.68 -5.23
C GLN A 53 -0.18 0.18 -5.47
N ALA A 54 -0.51 -0.64 -4.47
CA ALA A 54 -0.56 -2.09 -4.61
C ALA A 54 -1.63 -2.52 -5.63
N ILE A 55 -2.84 -1.96 -5.58
CA ILE A 55 -3.89 -2.23 -6.57
C ILE A 55 -3.42 -1.84 -7.98
N GLY A 56 -2.83 -0.65 -8.15
CA GLY A 56 -2.30 -0.20 -9.44
C GLY A 56 -1.21 -1.13 -9.98
N GLY A 57 -0.30 -1.58 -9.11
CA GLY A 57 0.76 -2.52 -9.48
C GLY A 57 0.19 -3.87 -9.93
N LEU A 58 -0.79 -4.39 -9.20
CA LEU A 58 -1.49 -5.63 -9.54
C LEU A 58 -2.28 -5.53 -10.85
N GLN A 59 -2.87 -4.38 -11.15
CA GLN A 59 -3.53 -4.15 -12.44
C GLN A 59 -2.54 -4.19 -13.61
N ILE A 60 -1.36 -3.59 -13.45
CA ILE A 60 -0.28 -3.66 -14.45
C ILE A 60 0.23 -5.10 -14.59
N ALA A 61 0.42 -5.81 -13.48
CA ALA A 61 0.83 -7.21 -13.49
C ALA A 61 -0.19 -8.05 -14.27
N SER A 62 -1.50 -7.92 -13.95
CA SER A 62 -2.58 -8.63 -14.64
C SER A 62 -2.56 -8.42 -16.16
N LYS A 63 -2.47 -7.15 -16.60
CA LYS A 63 -2.39 -6.80 -18.03
C LYS A 63 -1.16 -7.41 -18.70
N THR A 64 -0.02 -7.37 -18.01
CA THR A 64 1.24 -7.95 -18.52
C THR A 64 1.13 -9.47 -18.65
N LEU A 65 0.56 -10.17 -17.66
CA LEU A 65 0.36 -11.62 -17.73
C LEU A 65 -0.61 -12.01 -18.85
N GLN A 66 -1.67 -11.23 -19.08
CA GLN A 66 -2.62 -11.46 -20.17
C GLN A 66 -1.96 -11.29 -21.56
N LYS A 67 -1.09 -10.27 -21.70
CA LYS A 67 -0.31 -10.06 -22.91
C LYS A 67 0.65 -11.23 -23.15
N LEU A 68 1.36 -11.68 -22.12
CA LEU A 68 2.26 -12.83 -22.20
C LEU A 68 1.54 -14.11 -22.62
N GLU A 69 0.39 -14.41 -22.03
CA GLU A 69 -0.43 -15.56 -22.41
C GLU A 69 -0.75 -15.56 -23.91
N THR A 70 -1.15 -14.41 -24.44
CA THR A 70 -1.47 -14.26 -25.87
C THR A 70 -0.24 -14.48 -26.76
N GLN A 71 0.91 -13.90 -26.39
CA GLN A 71 2.16 -14.05 -27.13
C GLN A 71 2.66 -15.50 -27.12
N ILE A 72 2.57 -16.18 -25.98
CA ILE A 72 3.01 -17.57 -25.83
C ILE A 72 2.15 -18.50 -26.68
N GLN A 73 0.83 -18.30 -26.71
CA GLN A 73 -0.07 -19.06 -27.57
C GLN A 73 0.22 -18.86 -29.06
N ALA A 74 0.63 -17.65 -29.47
CA ALA A 74 1.05 -17.39 -30.84
C ALA A 74 2.38 -18.09 -31.17
N ASN A 75 3.37 -17.96 -30.30
CA ASN A 75 4.72 -18.50 -30.48
C ASN A 75 4.79 -20.03 -30.35
N LEU A 76 3.85 -20.64 -29.62
CA LEU A 76 3.68 -22.10 -29.53
C LEU A 76 3.48 -22.76 -30.91
N LYS A 77 2.95 -22.04 -31.90
CA LYS A 77 2.76 -22.55 -33.27
C LYS A 77 4.07 -22.59 -34.07
N ASN A 78 5.03 -21.77 -33.70
CA ASN A 78 6.29 -21.57 -34.43
C ASN A 78 7.49 -22.23 -33.74
N GLU A 79 7.29 -22.83 -32.55
CA GLU A 79 8.33 -23.52 -31.75
C GLU A 79 9.56 -22.65 -31.39
N GLU A 80 9.42 -21.33 -31.39
CA GLU A 80 10.50 -20.38 -31.10
C GLU A 80 10.73 -20.15 -29.58
N PHE A 81 11.10 -21.18 -28.84
CA PHE A 81 11.19 -21.11 -27.36
C PHE A 81 12.25 -20.14 -26.85
N ALA A 82 13.37 -19.95 -27.57
CA ALA A 82 14.40 -18.98 -27.17
C ALA A 82 13.90 -17.53 -27.23
N SER A 83 13.14 -17.19 -28.28
CA SER A 83 12.51 -15.88 -28.42
C SER A 83 11.46 -15.68 -27.32
N MET A 84 10.63 -16.70 -27.07
CA MET A 84 9.62 -16.70 -26.02
C MET A 84 10.21 -16.41 -24.63
N ARG A 85 11.31 -17.08 -24.24
CA ARG A 85 11.98 -16.81 -22.95
C ARG A 85 12.45 -15.35 -22.84
N LYS A 86 12.99 -14.79 -23.92
CA LYS A 86 13.44 -13.39 -23.97
C LYS A 86 12.27 -12.42 -23.81
N GLU A 87 11.16 -12.67 -24.50
CA GLU A 87 9.94 -11.86 -24.37
C GLU A 87 9.37 -11.91 -22.95
N ILE A 88 9.32 -13.10 -22.34
CA ILE A 88 8.89 -13.28 -20.95
C ILE A 88 9.78 -12.49 -19.99
N SER A 89 11.11 -12.63 -20.11
CA SER A 89 12.06 -11.88 -19.29
C SER A 89 11.88 -10.37 -19.43
N ASN A 90 11.69 -9.88 -20.65
CA ASN A 90 11.46 -8.46 -20.92
C ASN A 90 10.15 -7.96 -20.29
N ALA A 91 9.07 -8.73 -20.41
CA ALA A 91 7.78 -8.37 -19.82
C ALA A 91 7.87 -8.26 -18.29
N PHE A 92 8.57 -9.19 -17.63
CA PHE A 92 8.78 -9.13 -16.20
C PHE A 92 9.69 -7.98 -15.75
N THR A 93 10.68 -7.61 -16.56
CA THR A 93 11.64 -6.54 -16.22
C THR A 93 11.03 -5.14 -16.43
N ASN A 94 10.21 -4.97 -17.46
CA ASN A 94 9.73 -3.66 -17.89
C ASN A 94 8.40 -3.22 -17.28
N ALA A 95 7.68 -4.13 -16.60
CA ALA A 95 6.41 -3.80 -15.96
C ALA A 95 6.63 -3.03 -14.65
N ASN A 96 6.53 -1.70 -14.74
CA ASN A 96 6.77 -0.79 -13.62
C ASN A 96 5.53 0.05 -13.31
N LEU A 97 5.30 0.32 -12.02
CA LEU A 97 4.44 1.39 -11.55
C LEU A 97 5.34 2.50 -10.99
N GLY A 98 5.48 3.60 -11.72
CA GLY A 98 6.49 4.61 -11.41
C GLY A 98 7.91 4.04 -11.53
N LYS A 99 8.67 4.03 -10.43
CA LYS A 99 10.04 3.50 -10.39
C LYS A 99 10.14 2.07 -9.83
N THR A 100 9.01 1.46 -9.48
CA THR A 100 8.97 0.14 -8.82
C THR A 100 8.49 -0.92 -9.79
N ASN A 101 9.24 -2.02 -9.90
CA ASN A 101 8.83 -3.18 -10.67
C ASN A 101 7.66 -3.91 -9.97
N VAL A 102 6.56 -4.11 -10.69
CA VAL A 102 5.34 -4.65 -10.09
C VAL A 102 5.45 -6.12 -9.70
N PHE A 103 6.39 -6.85 -10.31
CA PHE A 103 6.64 -8.26 -10.05
C PHE A 103 7.68 -8.52 -8.95
N ASP A 104 8.41 -7.48 -8.52
CA ASP A 104 9.34 -7.54 -7.39
C ASP A 104 8.69 -7.07 -6.08
N THR A 105 7.50 -6.46 -6.15
CA THR A 105 6.72 -6.03 -4.99
C THR A 105 6.19 -7.23 -4.19
N ASN A 106 6.41 -7.24 -2.88
CA ASN A 106 5.85 -8.24 -1.97
C ASN A 106 4.45 -7.84 -1.49
N TYR A 107 3.42 -8.34 -2.18
CA TYR A 107 2.01 -8.07 -1.84
C TYR A 107 1.53 -8.81 -0.58
N LYS A 108 2.27 -9.80 -0.07
CA LYS A 108 1.87 -10.57 1.13
C LYS A 108 1.82 -9.71 2.40
N ASN A 109 2.52 -8.57 2.39
CA ASN A 109 2.51 -7.62 3.50
C ASN A 109 1.13 -7.00 3.75
N PHE A 110 0.23 -6.99 2.75
CA PHE A 110 -1.09 -6.39 2.91
C PHE A 110 -2.13 -7.32 3.55
N SER A 111 -1.99 -8.64 3.38
CA SER A 111 -2.87 -9.67 3.95
C SER A 111 -2.23 -11.05 3.82
N SER A 112 -2.38 -11.89 4.86
CA SER A 112 -1.94 -13.30 4.86
C SER A 112 -2.68 -14.19 3.85
N HIS A 113 -3.81 -13.71 3.31
CA HIS A 113 -4.61 -14.43 2.32
C HIS A 113 -4.11 -14.23 0.88
N ILE A 114 -3.02 -13.47 0.69
CA ILE A 114 -2.43 -13.17 -0.62
C ILE A 114 -1.41 -14.26 -0.97
N ASN A 115 -1.71 -15.02 -2.03
CA ASN A 115 -0.92 -16.18 -2.46
C ASN A 115 -0.20 -15.97 -3.81
N ILE A 116 0.06 -14.72 -4.18
CA ILE A 116 0.79 -14.39 -5.41
C ILE A 116 2.26 -14.79 -5.27
N ASP A 117 2.80 -15.46 -6.29
CA ASP A 117 4.20 -15.87 -6.35
C ASP A 117 4.80 -15.58 -7.73
N PHE A 118 5.22 -14.32 -7.90
CA PHE A 118 5.88 -13.89 -9.12
C PHE A 118 7.30 -14.43 -9.29
N TYR A 119 7.96 -14.83 -8.20
CA TYR A 119 9.30 -15.39 -8.28
C TYR A 119 9.27 -16.79 -8.90
N ALA A 120 8.37 -17.66 -8.42
CA ALA A 120 8.15 -18.97 -9.03
C ALA A 120 7.76 -18.84 -10.51
N LEU A 121 6.86 -17.90 -10.82
CA LEU A 121 6.44 -17.63 -12.19
C LEU A 121 7.60 -17.18 -13.10
N LYS A 122 8.45 -16.24 -12.65
CA LYS A 122 9.65 -15.82 -13.41
C LYS A 122 10.60 -16.99 -13.69
N LYS A 123 10.80 -17.86 -12.68
CA LYS A 123 11.63 -19.05 -12.80
C LYS A 123 11.06 -20.05 -13.81
N GLU A 124 9.76 -20.32 -13.76
CA GLU A 124 9.10 -21.19 -14.75
C GLU A 124 9.24 -20.64 -16.17
N GLY A 125 9.00 -19.34 -16.37
CA GLY A 125 9.11 -18.69 -17.68
C GLY A 125 10.51 -18.77 -18.28
N SER A 126 11.55 -18.79 -17.44
CA SER A 126 12.95 -18.92 -17.88
C SER A 126 13.32 -20.35 -18.29
N ASN A 127 12.53 -21.35 -17.89
CA ASN A 127 12.81 -22.78 -18.11
C ASN A 127 11.97 -23.40 -19.24
N ILE A 128 11.25 -22.59 -20.03
CA ILE A 128 10.45 -23.09 -21.15
C ILE A 128 11.37 -23.57 -22.26
N ASN A 129 11.45 -24.87 -22.50
CA ASN A 129 12.30 -25.47 -23.55
C ASN A 129 11.51 -26.26 -24.60
N ASN A 130 10.25 -26.56 -24.32
CA ASN A 130 9.39 -27.31 -25.21
C ASN A 130 7.92 -26.85 -25.07
N SER A 131 7.06 -27.39 -25.93
CA SER A 131 5.63 -27.06 -25.96
C SER A 131 4.88 -27.44 -24.67
N GLN A 132 5.34 -28.47 -23.96
CA GLN A 132 4.73 -28.88 -22.69
C GLN A 132 5.03 -27.86 -21.58
N ASP A 133 6.27 -27.39 -21.50
CA ASP A 133 6.67 -26.34 -20.55
C ASP A 133 5.88 -25.04 -20.81
N ALA A 134 5.73 -24.66 -22.08
CA ALA A 134 4.97 -23.46 -22.46
C ALA A 134 3.48 -23.58 -22.11
N LYS A 135 2.88 -24.77 -22.29
CA LYS A 135 1.50 -25.05 -21.86
C LYS A 135 1.36 -24.98 -20.34
N HIS A 136 2.28 -25.58 -19.60
CA HIS A 136 2.31 -25.53 -18.14
C HIS A 136 2.43 -24.08 -17.65
N PHE A 137 3.38 -23.32 -18.19
CA PHE A 137 3.55 -21.92 -17.84
C PHE A 137 2.29 -21.09 -18.14
N THR A 138 1.60 -21.37 -19.24
CA THR A 138 0.31 -20.72 -19.55
C THR A 138 -0.76 -21.01 -18.48
N GLN A 139 -0.79 -22.22 -17.92
CA GLN A 139 -1.67 -22.55 -16.79
C GLN A 139 -1.26 -21.78 -15.53
N SER A 140 0.04 -21.71 -15.23
CA SER A 140 0.56 -20.90 -14.12
C SER A 140 0.21 -19.42 -14.26
N LEU A 141 0.29 -18.86 -15.47
CA LEU A 141 -0.15 -17.48 -15.75
C LEU A 141 -1.62 -17.28 -15.36
N LYS A 142 -2.51 -18.19 -15.75
CA LYS A 142 -3.95 -18.11 -15.40
C LYS A 142 -4.20 -18.20 -13.90
N ILE A 143 -3.49 -19.09 -13.21
CA ILE A 143 -3.59 -19.21 -11.75
C ILE A 143 -3.19 -17.90 -11.09
N GLN A 144 -2.05 -17.32 -11.50
CA GLN A 144 -1.57 -16.04 -10.95
C GLN A 144 -2.52 -14.89 -11.31
N GLN A 145 -3.09 -14.84 -12.51
CA GLN A 145 -4.12 -13.84 -12.87
C GLN A 145 -5.35 -13.93 -11.95
N ASN A 146 -5.82 -15.13 -11.62
CA ASN A 146 -6.94 -15.31 -10.69
C ASN A 146 -6.58 -14.89 -9.27
N GLN A 147 -5.38 -15.22 -8.79
CA GLN A 147 -4.87 -14.77 -7.50
C GLN A 147 -4.72 -13.24 -7.44
N ILE A 148 -4.30 -12.60 -8.54
CA ILE A 148 -4.27 -11.15 -8.66
C ILE A 148 -5.68 -10.57 -8.51
N LYS A 149 -6.69 -11.11 -9.21
CA LYS A 149 -8.08 -10.64 -9.08
C LYS A 149 -8.58 -10.74 -7.64
N GLN A 150 -8.37 -11.88 -6.99
CA GLN A 150 -8.74 -12.09 -5.59
C GLN A 150 -8.01 -11.10 -4.67
N THR A 151 -6.72 -10.88 -4.90
CA THR A 151 -5.91 -9.94 -4.12
C THR A 151 -6.42 -8.51 -4.28
N ILE A 152 -6.74 -8.08 -5.51
CA ILE A 152 -7.33 -6.77 -5.75
C ILE A 152 -8.64 -6.61 -4.97
N SER A 153 -9.52 -7.62 -4.97
CA SER A 153 -10.76 -7.58 -4.18
C SER A 153 -10.51 -7.47 -2.67
N ILE A 154 -9.52 -8.20 -2.14
CA ILE A 154 -9.12 -8.09 -0.72
C ILE A 154 -8.64 -6.67 -0.41
N LEU A 155 -7.79 -6.11 -1.27
CA LEU A 155 -7.25 -4.76 -1.10
C LEU A 155 -8.34 -3.68 -1.23
N GLN A 156 -9.28 -3.84 -2.16
CA GLN A 156 -10.43 -2.94 -2.31
C GLN A 156 -11.33 -2.98 -1.06
N ASN A 157 -11.59 -4.18 -0.51
CA ASN A 157 -12.34 -4.30 0.75
C ASN A 157 -11.59 -3.65 1.91
N LYS A 158 -10.26 -3.84 2.00
CA LYS A 158 -9.42 -3.19 3.02
C LYS A 158 -9.44 -1.66 2.88
N LEU A 159 -9.36 -1.16 1.65
CA LEU A 159 -9.47 0.26 1.34
C LEU A 159 -10.83 0.82 1.78
N ASN A 160 -11.93 0.17 1.37
CA ASN A 160 -13.28 0.58 1.73
C ASN A 160 -13.48 0.59 3.26
N ASN A 161 -12.98 -0.44 3.96
CA ASN A 161 -13.02 -0.49 5.42
C ASN A 161 -12.20 0.62 6.08
N SER A 162 -11.04 0.97 5.51
CA SER A 162 -10.20 2.06 6.01
C SER A 162 -10.88 3.43 5.81
N LEU A 163 -11.68 3.58 4.76
CA LEU A 163 -12.48 4.77 4.49
C LEU A 163 -13.73 4.85 5.38
N THR A 164 -14.37 3.73 5.71
CA THR A 164 -15.59 3.70 6.55
C THR A 164 -15.33 3.83 8.05
N ILE A 165 -14.14 3.44 8.54
CA ILE A 165 -13.74 3.67 9.95
C ILE A 165 -13.51 5.18 10.22
N GLY A 166 -13.39 6.00 9.18
CA GLY A 166 -13.47 7.46 9.25
C GLY A 166 -14.89 7.97 9.45
N ASN A 167 -15.62 7.46 10.45
CA ASN A 167 -16.96 7.94 10.82
C ASN A 167 -16.86 9.29 11.57
N ARG A 168 -16.29 10.30 10.92
CA ARG A 168 -16.50 11.70 11.28
C ARG A 168 -17.74 12.13 10.51
N ASP A 169 -18.75 12.61 11.23
CA ASP A 169 -19.93 13.27 10.66
C ASP A 169 -19.54 14.20 9.50
N TYR A 170 -19.73 13.74 8.26
CA TYR A 170 -19.53 14.54 7.04
C TYR A 170 -20.53 15.71 6.93
N ASN A 171 -21.45 15.81 7.89
CA ASN A 171 -22.43 16.89 8.03
C ASN A 171 -21.81 18.26 8.38
N GLN A 172 -20.49 18.37 8.49
CA GLN A 172 -19.77 19.63 8.71
C GLN A 172 -18.77 19.99 7.60
N LEU A 173 -18.96 19.50 6.36
CA LEU A 173 -18.23 20.02 5.20
C LEU A 173 -18.52 21.50 5.05
N ASN A 174 -17.61 22.35 5.53
CA ASN A 174 -17.73 23.80 5.43
C ASN A 174 -17.64 24.20 3.94
N PRO A 175 -18.73 24.71 3.32
CA PRO A 175 -18.77 24.98 1.88
C PRO A 175 -17.71 25.99 1.41
N SER A 176 -17.16 26.78 2.32
CA SER A 176 -16.08 27.73 2.03
C SER A 176 -14.73 27.07 1.72
N MET A 177 -14.56 25.76 1.96
CA MET A 177 -13.35 25.01 1.57
C MET A 177 -13.31 24.73 0.05
N LEU A 178 -14.48 24.58 -0.59
CA LEU A 178 -14.63 24.31 -2.02
C LEU A 178 -14.18 25.47 -2.91
N SER A 179 -14.12 26.69 -2.37
CA SER A 179 -13.71 27.90 -3.07
C SER A 179 -12.22 28.25 -2.90
N THR A 180 -11.46 27.44 -2.14
CA THR A 180 -10.03 27.68 -1.95
C THR A 180 -9.20 27.17 -3.13
N ASP A 181 -8.09 27.85 -3.44
CA ASP A 181 -7.15 27.45 -4.51
C ASP A 181 -6.57 26.03 -4.34
N ALA A 182 -6.74 25.43 -3.16
CA ALA A 182 -6.39 24.05 -2.87
C ALA A 182 -7.19 23.05 -3.71
N LEU A 183 -8.51 23.26 -3.87
CA LEU A 183 -9.38 22.40 -4.69
C LEU A 183 -9.30 22.76 -6.18
N ARG A 184 -9.11 24.04 -6.52
CA ARG A 184 -9.01 24.49 -7.92
C ARG A 184 -7.83 23.88 -8.69
N ASN A 185 -6.82 23.40 -7.96
CA ASN A 185 -5.61 22.77 -8.49
C ASN A 185 -5.49 21.27 -8.15
N ALA A 186 -6.57 20.63 -7.66
CA ALA A 186 -6.57 19.23 -7.24
C ALA A 186 -6.25 18.24 -8.38
N HIS A 187 -6.39 18.67 -9.64
CA HIS A 187 -6.04 17.89 -10.83
C HIS A 187 -4.53 17.81 -11.11
N ASN A 188 -3.70 18.61 -10.42
CA ASN A 188 -2.25 18.60 -10.61
C ASN A 188 -1.57 17.68 -9.58
N ILE A 189 -1.46 16.40 -9.95
CA ILE A 189 -1.00 15.29 -9.10
C ILE A 189 0.46 15.42 -8.69
N ASP A 190 1.26 16.16 -9.45
CA ASP A 190 2.69 16.32 -9.22
C ASP A 190 3.02 17.24 -8.02
N ASN A 191 2.04 18.01 -7.53
CA ASN A 191 2.17 18.92 -6.37
C ASN A 191 1.31 18.50 -5.16
N LEU A 192 0.97 17.22 -5.05
CA LEU A 192 0.23 16.65 -3.91
C LEU A 192 1.19 16.35 -2.74
N SER A 193 1.51 17.39 -1.97
CA SER A 193 2.21 17.25 -0.69
C SER A 193 1.26 16.78 0.42
N LEU A 194 1.80 16.17 1.47
CA LEU A 194 1.04 15.67 2.62
C LEU A 194 0.19 16.79 3.27
N GLU A 195 0.77 17.99 3.39
CA GLU A 195 0.06 19.17 3.90
C GLU A 195 -1.16 19.55 3.03
N ARG A 196 -1.04 19.34 1.72
CA ARG A 196 -2.11 19.64 0.75
C ARG A 196 -3.21 18.58 0.77
N VAL A 197 -2.84 17.31 0.95
CA VAL A 197 -3.79 16.22 1.19
C VAL A 197 -4.57 16.47 2.48
N SER A 198 -3.88 16.84 3.56
CA SER A 198 -4.53 17.17 4.83
C SER A 198 -5.47 18.37 4.72
N LYS A 199 -5.12 19.40 3.93
CA LYS A 199 -6.01 20.57 3.67
C LYS A 199 -7.24 20.22 2.82
N LEU A 200 -7.17 19.18 1.99
CA LEU A 200 -8.30 18.72 1.17
C LEU A 200 -9.23 17.76 1.92
N LEU A 201 -8.73 17.12 2.98
CA LEU A 201 -9.46 16.14 3.80
C LEU A 201 -9.94 16.69 5.15
N ALA A 202 -9.64 17.95 5.46
CA ALA A 202 -10.06 18.66 6.67
C ALA A 202 -11.28 19.53 6.41
#